data_AF-A0A9D1HZ72-F1
#
_entry.id   AF-A0A9D1HZ72-F1
#
_cell.length_a   1.000
_cell.length_b   1.000
_cell.length_c   1.000
_cell.angle_alpha   90.00
_cell.angle_beta   90.00
_cell.angle_gamma   90.00
#
_symmetry.space_group_name_H-M   'P 1'
#
loop_
_entity.id
_entity.type
_entity.pdbx_description
1 polymer ?
#
loop_
_entity_poly.entity_id
_entity_poly.type
_entity_poly.pdbx_seq_one_letter_code
_entity_poly.pdbx_strand_id
1 'polypeptide(L)'
;MAEEMITDLSRCGTPVALIAMGGLFKFSIIKKNLKALTAGVSFRLIVIPALMITASIAFGFRGKALTGLMCLFAAPCAVSSFNLAVIMDSDRDLTAQLVVFTSLFSLGTLFFWICLLRGAEFI
;
A
#
# COMPACT_ATOMS: atom_id res chain seq x y z
N MET A 1 10.12 -9.55 32.05
CA MET A 1 11.02 -8.38 31.90
C MET A 1 11.78 -8.37 30.57
N ALA A 2 12.68 -9.32 30.25
CA ALA A 2 13.38 -9.31 28.95
C ALA A 2 12.43 -9.51 27.74
N GLU A 3 11.44 -10.40 27.85
CA GLU A 3 10.43 -10.64 26.80
C GLU A 3 9.55 -9.43 26.51
N GLU A 4 9.17 -8.68 27.55
CA GLU A 4 8.38 -7.45 27.43
C GLU A 4 9.19 -6.34 26.76
N MET A 5 10.47 -6.19 27.14
CA MET A 5 11.38 -5.23 26.49
C MET A 5 11.54 -5.52 24.99
N ILE A 6 11.67 -6.80 24.61
CA ILE A 6 11.76 -7.21 23.20
C ILE A 6 10.44 -6.92 22.46
N THR A 7 9.31 -7.16 23.10
CA THR A 7 7.97 -6.90 22.51
C THR A 7 7.73 -5.42 22.29
N ASP A 8 8.04 -4.58 23.26
CA ASP A 8 7.90 -3.12 23.15
C ASP A 8 8.86 -2.54 22.10
N LEU A 9 10.08 -3.07 22.01
CA LEU A 9 11.02 -2.68 20.95
C LEU A 9 10.51 -3.08 19.55
N SER A 10 9.92 -4.27 19.43
CA SER A 10 9.38 -4.77 18.16
C SER A 10 8.20 -3.93 17.64
N ARG A 11 7.36 -3.43 18.56
CA ARG A 11 6.26 -2.49 18.23
C ARG A 11 6.75 -1.18 17.61
N CYS A 12 7.95 -0.74 17.97
CA CYS A 12 8.58 0.46 17.40
C CYS A 12 9.25 0.20 16.03
N GLY A 13 9.36 -1.04 15.58
CA GLY A 13 10.06 -1.39 14.33
C GLY A 13 9.48 -0.69 13.10
N THR A 14 8.16 -0.77 12.90
CA THR A 14 7.48 -0.14 11.75
C THR A 14 7.60 1.40 11.75
N PRO A 15 7.30 2.13 12.84
CA PRO A 15 7.45 3.59 12.84
C PRO A 15 8.91 4.03 12.68
N VAL A 16 9.88 3.33 13.28
CA VAL A 16 11.31 3.64 13.08
C VAL A 16 11.74 3.41 11.62
N ALA A 17 11.30 2.31 11.00
CA ALA A 17 11.56 2.04 9.58
C ALA A 17 10.95 3.12 8.68
N LEU A 18 9.73 3.59 8.98
CA LEU A 18 9.09 4.71 8.28
C LEU A 18 9.90 6.01 8.39
N ILE A 19 10.38 6.34 9.59
CA ILE A 19 11.21 7.54 9.81
C ILE A 19 12.52 7.44 9.03
N ALA A 20 13.19 6.28 9.09
CA ALA A 20 14.44 6.05 8.37
C ALA A 20 14.26 6.15 6.84
N MET A 21 13.20 5.55 6.29
CA MET A 21 12.85 5.69 4.87
C MET A 21 12.58 7.14 4.47
N GLY A 22 11.86 7.88 5.33
CA GLY A 22 11.59 9.31 5.11
C GLY A 22 12.86 10.15 5.08
N GLY A 23 13.82 9.87 5.96
CA GLY A 23 15.13 10.55 5.98
C GLY A 23 16.01 10.22 4.76
N LEU A 24 15.85 9.03 4.17
CA LEU A 24 16.56 8.59 2.97
C LEU A 24 15.91 9.09 1.66
N PHE A 25 14.79 9.81 1.73
CA PHE A 25 13.97 10.13 0.58
C PHE A 25 14.59 11.22 -0.31
N LYS A 26 15.04 10.84 -1.52
CA LYS A 26 15.62 11.77 -2.51
C LYS A 26 14.59 12.20 -3.56
N PHE A 27 14.10 13.43 -3.45
CA PHE A 27 13.15 14.00 -4.40
C PHE A 27 13.69 14.21 -5.82
N SER A 28 15.00 14.37 -5.98
CA SER A 28 15.66 14.56 -7.28
C SER A 28 15.50 13.33 -8.20
N ILE A 29 15.50 12.13 -7.62
CA ILE A 29 15.45 10.85 -8.35
C ILE A 29 14.01 10.52 -8.80
N ILE A 30 13.00 11.10 -8.14
CA ILE A 30 11.57 10.89 -8.47
C ILE A 30 11.30 11.20 -9.94
N LYS A 31 11.84 12.32 -10.44
CA LYS A 31 11.60 12.74 -11.83
C LYS A 31 12.16 11.76 -12.85
N LYS A 32 13.29 11.11 -12.53
CA LYS A 32 13.95 10.13 -13.40
C LYS A 32 13.15 8.83 -13.47
N ASN A 33 12.58 8.41 -12.34
CA ASN A 33 11.86 7.15 -12.18
C ASN A 33 10.33 7.29 -12.27
N LEU A 34 9.83 8.47 -12.64
CA LEU A 34 8.40 8.80 -12.58
C LEU A 34 7.54 7.82 -13.37
N LYS A 35 8.00 7.36 -14.55
CA LYS A 35 7.25 6.42 -15.39
C LYS A 35 7.02 5.07 -14.69
N ALA A 36 8.06 4.51 -14.08
CA ALA A 36 7.98 3.24 -13.37
C ALA A 36 7.16 3.40 -12.09
N LEU A 37 7.34 4.51 -11.38
CA LEU A 37 6.60 4.85 -10.18
C LEU A 37 5.09 4.98 -10.46
N THR A 38 4.70 5.77 -11.47
CA THR A 38 3.27 5.94 -11.83
C THR A 38 2.68 4.64 -12.32
N ALA A 39 3.39 3.88 -13.15
CA ALA A 39 2.91 2.58 -13.61
C ALA A 39 2.69 1.61 -12.44
N GLY A 40 3.64 1.52 -11.51
CA GLY A 40 3.54 0.66 -10.33
C GLY A 40 2.43 1.08 -9.38
N VAL A 41 2.30 2.38 -9.10
CA VAL A 41 1.22 2.92 -8.26
C VAL A 41 -0.14 2.65 -8.92
N SER A 42 -0.35 3.04 -10.18
CA SER A 42 -1.62 2.84 -10.88
C SER A 42 -2.01 1.36 -10.97
N PHE A 43 -1.04 0.48 -11.24
CA PHE A 43 -1.29 -0.96 -11.26
C PHE A 43 -1.72 -1.49 -9.90
N ARG A 44 -0.99 -1.14 -8.84
CA ARG A 44 -1.29 -1.59 -7.46
C ARG A 44 -2.63 -1.05 -6.96
N LEU A 45 -2.94 0.20 -7.24
CA LEU A 45 -4.04 0.94 -6.62
C LEU A 45 -5.36 0.95 -7.42
N ILE A 46 -5.29 0.68 -8.72
CA ILE A 46 -6.47 0.68 -9.61
C ILE A 46 -6.67 -0.72 -10.19
N VAL A 47 -5.65 -1.28 -10.85
CA VAL A 47 -5.82 -2.54 -11.60
C VAL A 47 -6.11 -3.73 -10.67
N ILE A 48 -5.30 -3.90 -9.62
CA ILE A 48 -5.49 -5.00 -8.65
C ILE A 48 -6.85 -4.90 -7.94
N PRO A 49 -7.22 -3.78 -7.29
CA PRO A 49 -8.51 -3.69 -6.60
C PRO A 49 -9.69 -3.77 -7.58
N ALA A 50 -9.59 -3.21 -8.78
CA ALA A 50 -10.66 -3.34 -9.79
C ALA A 50 -10.92 -4.80 -10.17
N LEU A 51 -9.86 -5.56 -10.46
CA LEU A 51 -9.96 -6.99 -10.78
C LEU A 51 -10.53 -7.79 -9.60
N MET A 52 -10.06 -7.51 -8.38
CA MET A 52 -10.49 -8.24 -7.19
C MET A 52 -11.93 -7.90 -6.79
N ILE A 53 -12.37 -6.65 -6.92
CA ILE A 53 -13.76 -6.26 -6.67
C ILE A 53 -14.67 -6.92 -7.71
N THR A 54 -14.29 -6.89 -9.00
CA THR A 54 -15.05 -7.54 -10.07
C THR A 54 -15.17 -9.05 -9.82
N ALA A 55 -14.06 -9.71 -9.45
CA ALA A 55 -14.07 -11.13 -9.10
C ALA A 55 -14.95 -11.39 -7.87
N SER A 56 -14.85 -10.57 -6.82
CA SER A 56 -15.63 -10.72 -5.59
C SER A 56 -17.14 -10.59 -5.85
N ILE A 57 -17.55 -9.68 -6.74
CA ILE A 57 -18.94 -9.54 -7.19
C ILE A 57 -19.37 -10.79 -7.98
N ALA A 58 -18.53 -11.31 -8.87
CA ALA A 58 -18.82 -12.53 -9.63
C ALA A 58 -18.97 -13.78 -8.74
N PHE A 59 -18.21 -13.86 -7.64
CA PHE A 59 -18.37 -14.88 -6.60
C PHE A 59 -19.59 -14.65 -5.68
N GLY A 60 -20.31 -13.52 -5.82
CA GLY A 60 -21.53 -13.24 -5.09
C GLY A 60 -21.34 -12.63 -3.69
N PHE A 61 -20.13 -12.16 -3.34
CA PHE A 61 -19.90 -11.49 -2.06
C PHE A 61 -20.63 -10.14 -2.02
N ARG A 62 -21.38 -9.87 -0.93
CA ARG A 62 -22.13 -8.61 -0.72
C ARG A 62 -21.98 -8.07 0.70
N GLY A 63 -22.17 -6.77 0.86
CA GLY A 63 -22.14 -6.08 2.16
C GLY A 63 -20.77 -6.15 2.84
N LYS A 64 -20.76 -6.46 4.15
CA LYS A 64 -19.58 -6.36 5.02
C LYS A 64 -18.36 -7.18 4.54
N ALA A 65 -18.59 -8.36 3.96
CA ALA A 65 -17.52 -9.20 3.43
C ALA A 65 -16.80 -8.52 2.25
N LEU A 66 -17.57 -7.92 1.33
CA LEU A 66 -17.04 -7.20 0.18
C LEU A 66 -16.27 -5.95 0.62
N THR A 67 -16.75 -5.23 1.65
CA THR A 67 -16.03 -4.07 2.22
C THR A 67 -14.68 -4.49 2.82
N GLY A 68 -14.63 -5.61 3.55
CA GLY A 68 -13.38 -6.11 4.13
C GLY A 68 -12.35 -6.51 3.07
N LEU A 69 -12.79 -7.27 2.06
CA LEU A 69 -11.95 -7.65 0.91
C LEU A 69 -11.47 -6.42 0.14
N MET A 70 -12.35 -5.46 -0.12
CA MET A 70 -12.00 -4.20 -0.77
C MET A 70 -10.95 -3.43 0.03
N CYS A 71 -11.15 -3.25 1.34
CA CYS A 71 -10.18 -2.57 2.21
C CYS A 71 -8.82 -3.28 2.23
N LEU A 72 -8.80 -4.61 2.18
CA LEU A 72 -7.57 -5.39 2.12
C LEU A 72 -6.80 -5.14 0.82
N PHE A 73 -7.49 -5.12 -0.33
CA PHE A 73 -6.84 -4.92 -1.64
C PHE A 73 -6.51 -3.46 -1.97
N ALA A 74 -7.28 -2.52 -1.42
CA ALA A 74 -7.03 -1.09 -1.58
C ALA A 74 -5.99 -0.53 -0.59
N ALA A 75 -5.53 -1.36 0.36
CA ALA A 75 -4.46 -1.00 1.27
C ALA A 75 -3.16 -0.65 0.51
N PRO A 76 -2.38 0.32 1.00
CA PRO A 76 -1.13 0.71 0.36
C PRO A 76 -0.07 -0.40 0.46
N CYS A 77 1.03 -0.26 -0.28
CA CYS A 77 2.14 -1.21 -0.17
C CYS A 77 2.69 -1.25 1.27
N ALA A 78 3.00 -2.46 1.75
CA ALA A 78 3.54 -2.65 3.08
C ALA A 78 4.93 -2.01 3.20
N VAL A 79 5.16 -1.31 4.31
CA VAL A 79 6.45 -0.69 4.66
C VAL A 79 7.58 -1.72 4.69
N SER A 80 7.28 -2.95 5.13
CA SER A 80 8.24 -4.06 5.17
C SER A 80 8.77 -4.47 3.79
N SER A 81 8.04 -4.17 2.71
CA SER A 81 8.49 -4.45 1.34
C SER A 81 9.74 -3.64 0.96
N PHE A 82 9.95 -2.46 1.58
CA PHE A 82 11.18 -1.70 1.38
C PHE A 82 12.41 -2.46 1.89
N ASN A 83 12.37 -2.91 3.15
CA ASN A 83 13.51 -3.63 3.73
C ASN A 83 13.79 -4.93 2.97
N LEU A 84 12.74 -5.61 2.51
CA LEU A 84 12.87 -6.79 1.67
C LEU A 84 13.56 -6.48 0.33
N ALA A 85 13.18 -5.40 -0.35
CA ALA A 85 13.82 -5.00 -1.60
C ALA A 85 15.30 -4.62 -1.41
N VAL A 86 15.64 -3.98 -0.28
CA VAL A 86 17.03 -3.65 0.08
C VAL A 86 17.86 -4.92 0.24
N ILE A 87 17.34 -5.95 0.90
CA ILE A 87 18.01 -7.25 1.08
C ILE A 87 18.20 -7.97 -0.27
N MET A 88 17.26 -7.79 -1.20
CA MET A 88 17.30 -8.37 -2.54
C MET A 88 18.12 -7.55 -3.55
N ASP A 89 18.98 -6.64 -3.08
CA ASP A 89 19.82 -5.74 -3.90
C ASP A 89 19.03 -4.95 -4.98
N SER A 90 17.76 -4.66 -4.71
CA SER A 90 16.89 -3.90 -5.61
C SER A 90 17.03 -2.38 -5.41
N ASP A 91 16.52 -1.58 -6.35
CA ASP A 91 16.57 -0.12 -6.29
C ASP A 91 15.81 0.41 -5.06
N ARG A 92 16.59 0.87 -4.07
CA ARG A 92 16.09 1.37 -2.79
C ARG A 92 15.32 2.68 -2.96
N ASP A 93 15.79 3.57 -3.82
CA ASP A 93 15.17 4.88 -4.03
C ASP A 93 13.80 4.72 -4.72
N LEU A 94 13.72 3.86 -5.74
CA LEU A 94 12.46 3.54 -6.41
C LEU A 94 11.46 2.85 -5.46
N THR A 95 11.93 1.91 -4.65
CA THR A 95 11.06 1.17 -3.73
C THR A 95 10.50 2.07 -2.63
N ALA A 96 11.34 2.92 -2.03
CA ALA A 96 10.89 3.90 -1.03
C ALA A 96 9.84 4.85 -1.62
N GLN A 97 10.09 5.37 -2.83
CA GLN A 97 9.14 6.20 -3.56
C GLN A 97 7.80 5.47 -3.77
N LEU A 98 7.83 4.22 -4.22
CA LEU A 98 6.61 3.45 -4.44
C LEU A 98 5.78 3.30 -3.15
N VAL A 99 6.41 2.97 -2.01
CA VAL A 99 5.71 2.83 -0.72
C VAL A 99 5.08 4.15 -0.26
N VAL A 100 5.82 5.26 -0.36
CA VAL A 100 5.32 6.59 0.05
C VAL A 100 4.17 7.05 -0.85
N PHE A 101 4.33 6.96 -2.18
CA PHE A 101 3.29 7.39 -3.12
C PHE A 101 2.05 6.51 -3.05
N THR A 102 2.19 5.19 -2.93
CA THR A 102 1.01 4.31 -2.74
C THR A 102 0.30 4.61 -1.43
N SER A 103 1.01 4.93 -0.34
CA SER A 103 0.41 5.35 0.93
C SER A 103 -0.37 6.65 0.80
N LEU A 104 0.20 7.65 0.12
CA LEU A 104 -0.46 8.93 -0.10
C LEU A 104 -1.71 8.81 -0.98
N PHE A 105 -1.59 8.10 -2.10
CA PHE A 105 -2.72 7.90 -3.02
C PHE A 105 -3.79 6.96 -2.47
N SER A 106 -3.44 6.02 -1.57
CA SER A 106 -4.39 5.05 -1.00
C SER A 106 -5.56 5.72 -0.28
N LEU A 107 -5.33 6.86 0.37
CA LEU A 107 -6.40 7.65 0.99
C LEU A 107 -7.46 8.08 -0.04
N GLY A 108 -7.02 8.51 -1.22
CA GLY A 108 -7.90 8.93 -2.30
C GLY A 108 -8.59 7.75 -2.99
N THR A 109 -7.88 6.66 -3.28
CA THR A 109 -8.49 5.49 -3.91
C THR A 109 -9.44 4.75 -2.99
N LEU A 110 -9.17 4.65 -1.69
CA LEU A 110 -10.11 4.07 -0.73
C LEU A 110 -11.44 4.83 -0.75
N PHE A 111 -11.39 6.16 -0.69
CA PHE A 111 -12.59 6.99 -0.79
C PHE A 111 -13.33 6.75 -2.11
N PHE A 112 -12.60 6.76 -3.23
CA PHE A 112 -13.16 6.50 -4.56
C PHE A 112 -13.88 5.14 -4.64
N TRP A 113 -13.24 4.07 -4.18
CA TRP A 113 -13.80 2.71 -4.21
C TRP A 113 -15.00 2.54 -3.27
N ILE A 114 -14.98 3.16 -2.09
CA ILE A 114 -16.12 3.16 -1.16
C ILE A 114 -17.32 3.85 -1.81
N CYS A 115 -17.12 5.04 -2.41
CA CYS A 115 -18.17 5.76 -3.12
C CYS A 115 -18.74 4.94 -4.29
N LEU A 116 -17.88 4.28 -5.07
CA LEU A 116 -18.28 3.46 -6.21
C LEU A 116 -19.12 2.25 -5.77
N LEU A 117 -18.69 1.51 -4.75
CA LEU A 117 -19.41 0.34 -4.25
C LEU A 117 -20.73 0.70 -3.57
N ARG A 118 -20.76 1.83 -2.84
CA ARG A 118 -21.98 2.36 -2.22
C ARG A 118 -22.97 2.86 -3.28
N GLY A 119 -22.48 3.51 -4.35
CA GLY A 119 -23.31 3.98 -5.46
C GLY A 119 -23.91 2.84 -6.29
N ALA A 120 -23.26 1.68 -6.32
CA ALA A 120 -23.73 0.48 -7.02
C ALA A 120 -24.56 -0.48 -6.13
N GLU A 121 -24.99 -0.04 -4.94
CA GLU A 121 -25.80 -0.81 -3.97
C GLU A 121 -25.21 -2.18 -3.55
N PHE A 122 -23.90 -2.38 -3.74
CA PHE A 122 -23.23 -3.62 -3.31
C PHE A 122 -22.90 -3.63 -1.80
N ILE A 123 -22.81 -2.43 -1.19
CA ILE A 123 -22.49 -2.16 0.22
C ILE A 123 -23.43 -1.09 0.77
#